data_AF-A0A662HR96-F1
#
_entry.id   AF-A0A662HR96-F1
#
_cell.length_a   1.000
_cell.length_b   1.000
_cell.length_c   1.000
_cell.angle_alpha   90.00
_cell.angle_beta   90.00
_cell.angle_gamma   90.00
#
_symmetry.space_group_name_H-M   'P 1'
#
loop_
_entity.id
_entity.type
_entity.pdbx_description
1 polymer ?
#
loop_
_entity_poly.entity_id
_entity_poly.type
_entity_poly.pdbx_seq_one_letter_code
_entity_poly.pdbx_strand_id
1 'polypeptide(L)'
;MKIFLITLWCILILFRLKFSYEILLTLALMILIPTLFFLVSKDKANTLRTTLLVPVILSSIPLYITPLFLMASIILNDEKLRKIAKWKLIVFTGIDGSGKTSHSRETAKFLRNIGVDCEAYHWFRHLLVSIISIVYAKLFKKPIIIHRYVKGKQVYTNNFRRKVRTSAAIFRPLLQLLDNWIFIGTTLLINMLKGRWIICDRYFYDYYIRLKVLGYPIPKVIEWLVFKLTPSPHLLIILDVSPLISCRRRKEEHPLWYYVYARKEYLKLAKKKKAIIINTERPFEEVQQIINRLVARTLL
;
A
#
# COMPACT_ATOMS: atom_id res chain seq x y z
N MET A 1 -19.26 -3.86 24.04
CA MET A 1 -17.86 -3.36 24.07
C MET A 1 -17.60 -2.25 25.08
N LYS A 2 -18.32 -1.11 25.08
CA LYS A 2 -18.06 -0.02 26.05
C LYS A 2 -18.16 -0.48 27.51
N ILE A 3 -19.21 -1.23 27.83
CA ILE A 3 -19.41 -1.85 29.16
C ILE A 3 -18.20 -2.74 29.50
N PHE A 4 -17.81 -3.63 28.58
CA PHE A 4 -16.64 -4.50 28.75
C PHE A 4 -15.33 -3.72 29.01
N LEU A 5 -15.09 -2.62 28.29
CA LEU A 5 -13.89 -1.78 28.47
C LEU A 5 -13.88 -1.11 29.85
N ILE A 6 -15.03 -0.61 30.31
CA ILE A 6 -15.19 -0.01 31.63
C ILE A 6 -14.98 -1.07 32.72
N THR A 7 -15.61 -2.25 32.59
CA THR A 7 -15.45 -3.34 33.56
C THR A 7 -14.00 -3.82 33.61
N LEU A 8 -13.35 -3.98 32.45
CA LEU A 8 -11.94 -4.38 32.39
C LEU A 8 -11.05 -3.33 33.07
N TRP A 9 -11.27 -2.04 32.80
CA TRP A 9 -10.52 -0.96 33.44
C TRP A 9 -10.65 -0.98 34.98
N CYS A 10 -11.86 -1.15 35.51
CA CYS A 10 -12.08 -1.29 36.96
C CYS A 10 -11.33 -2.51 37.52
N ILE A 11 -11.40 -3.66 36.85
CA ILE A 11 -10.70 -4.88 37.27
C ILE A 11 -9.18 -4.66 37.27
N LEU A 12 -8.62 -4.01 36.26
CA LEU A 12 -7.19 -3.72 36.17
C LEU A 12 -6.72 -2.79 37.29
N ILE A 13 -7.53 -1.81 37.68
CA ILE A 13 -7.23 -0.94 38.83
C ILE A 13 -7.26 -1.73 40.14
N LEU A 14 -8.31 -2.52 40.37
CA LEU A 14 -8.40 -3.36 41.58
C LEU A 14 -7.22 -4.34 41.67
N PHE A 15 -6.85 -4.94 40.54
CA PHE A 15 -5.70 -5.82 40.44
C PHE A 15 -4.40 -5.10 40.79
N ARG A 16 -4.19 -3.91 40.22
CA ARG A 16 -3.02 -3.08 40.52
C ARG A 16 -2.94 -2.72 42.00
N LEU A 17 -4.04 -2.33 42.63
CA LEU A 17 -4.07 -1.99 44.06
C LEU A 17 -3.71 -3.19 44.95
N LYS A 18 -4.06 -4.41 44.53
CA LYS A 18 -3.82 -5.64 45.29
C LYS A 18 -2.43 -6.25 45.06
N PHE A 19 -1.86 -6.13 43.86
CA PHE A 19 -0.65 -6.86 43.42
C PHE A 19 0.46 -5.94 42.89
N SER A 20 0.58 -4.73 43.45
CA SER A 20 1.38 -3.60 42.93
C SER A 20 2.88 -3.87 42.70
N TYR A 21 3.45 -4.98 43.17
CA TYR A 21 4.90 -5.24 43.20
C TYR A 21 5.39 -6.46 42.39
N GLU A 22 4.51 -7.25 41.78
CA GLU A 22 4.94 -8.40 40.96
C GLU A 22 5.18 -8.01 39.49
N ILE A 23 6.38 -7.53 39.18
CA ILE A 23 6.78 -7.10 37.83
C ILE A 23 6.56 -8.22 36.79
N LEU A 24 6.88 -9.47 37.12
CA LEU A 24 6.73 -10.60 36.20
C LEU A 24 5.25 -10.86 35.86
N LEU A 25 4.37 -10.81 36.87
CA LEU A 25 2.93 -11.01 36.72
C LEU A 25 2.29 -9.89 35.91
N THR A 26 2.68 -8.64 36.15
CA THR A 26 2.19 -7.49 35.38
C THR A 26 2.59 -7.57 33.90
N LEU A 27 3.83 -7.95 33.59
CA LEU A 27 4.29 -8.17 32.21
C LEU A 27 3.57 -9.33 31.54
N ALA A 28 3.36 -10.44 32.25
CA ALA A 28 2.60 -11.58 31.75
C ALA A 28 1.16 -11.20 31.40
N LEU A 29 0.47 -10.47 32.28
CA LEU A 29 -0.89 -10.00 32.04
C LEU A 29 -0.98 -9.01 30.88
N MET A 30 0.03 -8.18 30.68
CA MET A 30 0.05 -7.25 29.55
C MET A 30 0.00 -7.96 28.19
N ILE A 31 0.60 -9.15 28.11
CA ILE A 31 0.60 -9.98 26.91
C ILE A 31 -0.65 -10.89 26.88
N LEU A 32 -1.00 -11.49 28.03
CA LEU A 32 -2.06 -12.48 28.12
C LEU A 32 -3.45 -11.90 27.86
N ILE A 33 -3.75 -10.71 28.40
CA ILE A 33 -5.10 -10.12 28.31
C ILE A 33 -5.48 -9.83 26.83
N PRO A 34 -4.66 -9.13 26.02
CA PRO A 34 -4.99 -8.90 24.62
C PRO A 34 -4.96 -10.18 23.78
N THR A 35 -4.05 -11.12 24.07
CA THR A 35 -3.93 -12.36 23.31
C THR A 35 -5.13 -13.29 23.53
N LEU A 36 -5.56 -13.48 24.78
CA LEU A 36 -6.79 -14.22 25.09
C LEU A 36 -8.02 -13.54 24.47
N PHE A 37 -8.13 -12.22 24.59
CA PHE A 37 -9.23 -11.48 23.98
C PHE A 37 -9.27 -11.70 22.45
N PHE A 38 -8.11 -11.65 21.77
CA PHE A 38 -8.03 -11.90 20.34
C PHE A 38 -8.37 -13.34 19.97
N LEU A 39 -7.92 -14.33 20.75
CA LEU A 39 -8.21 -15.75 20.49
C LEU A 39 -9.71 -16.04 20.56
N VAL A 40 -10.40 -15.45 21.54
CA VAL A 40 -11.85 -15.62 21.73
C VAL A 40 -12.65 -14.83 20.70
N SER A 41 -12.33 -13.55 20.51
CA SER A 41 -13.15 -12.65 19.68
C SER A 41 -12.80 -12.68 18.19
N LYS A 42 -11.55 -13.01 17.84
CA LYS A 42 -10.94 -12.82 16.51
C LYS A 42 -11.09 -11.39 15.95
N ASP A 43 -11.41 -10.41 16.79
CA ASP A 43 -11.66 -9.02 16.40
C ASP A 43 -10.43 -8.14 16.70
N LYS A 44 -9.71 -7.76 15.63
CA LYS A 44 -8.50 -6.94 15.71
C LYS A 44 -8.76 -5.53 16.25
N ALA A 45 -9.91 -4.92 15.92
CA ALA A 45 -10.23 -3.56 16.33
C ALA A 45 -10.49 -3.51 17.84
N ASN A 46 -11.28 -4.46 18.34
CA ASN A 46 -11.55 -4.55 19.76
C ASN A 46 -10.34 -5.06 20.55
N THR A 47 -9.49 -5.91 19.95
CA THR A 47 -8.20 -6.30 20.55
C THR A 47 -7.30 -5.08 20.78
N LEU A 48 -7.16 -4.20 19.78
CA LEU A 48 -6.36 -2.97 19.94
C LEU A 48 -6.89 -2.10 21.09
N ARG A 49 -8.22 -1.95 21.20
CA ARG A 49 -8.86 -1.19 22.28
C ARG A 49 -8.59 -1.82 23.65
N THR A 50 -8.54 -3.15 23.74
CA THR A 50 -8.13 -3.84 24.97
C THR A 50 -6.64 -3.65 25.28
N THR A 51 -5.77 -3.68 24.27
CA THR A 51 -4.33 -3.42 24.44
C THR A 51 -4.07 -2.01 24.95
N LEU A 52 -4.85 -1.01 24.52
CA LEU A 52 -4.72 0.36 25.02
C LEU A 52 -5.07 0.51 26.51
N LEU A 53 -5.86 -0.40 27.08
CA LEU A 53 -6.20 -0.40 28.52
C LEU A 53 -5.17 -1.09 29.39
N VAL A 54 -4.40 -2.02 28.82
CA VAL A 54 -3.44 -2.86 29.56
C VAL A 54 -2.37 -2.07 30.36
N PRO A 55 -1.83 -0.93 29.87
CA PRO A 55 -0.88 -0.11 30.65
C PRO A 55 -1.39 0.33 32.02
N VAL A 56 -2.71 0.31 32.28
CA VAL A 56 -3.32 0.65 33.58
C VAL A 56 -2.78 -0.21 34.72
N ILE A 57 -2.30 -1.42 34.42
CA ILE A 57 -1.69 -2.34 35.40
C ILE A 57 -0.33 -1.84 35.90
N LEU A 58 0.39 -1.04 35.11
CA LEU A 58 1.75 -0.61 35.44
C LEU A 58 1.75 0.35 36.63
N SER A 59 2.47 -0.05 37.68
CA SER A 59 2.65 0.73 38.90
C SER A 59 3.30 2.10 38.63
N SER A 60 4.11 2.20 37.56
CA SER A 60 4.81 3.41 37.14
C SER A 60 3.91 4.50 36.55
N ILE A 61 2.68 4.17 36.13
CA ILE A 61 1.74 5.13 35.57
C ILE A 61 0.86 5.69 36.68
N PRO A 62 0.83 7.01 36.95
CA PRO A 62 -0.01 7.56 38.02
C PRO A 62 -1.50 7.22 37.87
N LEU A 63 -2.17 6.87 38.98
CA LEU A 63 -3.59 6.42 38.97
C LEU A 63 -4.53 7.43 38.32
N TYR A 64 -4.33 8.74 38.55
CA TYR A 64 -5.15 9.80 37.96
C TYR A 64 -5.02 9.92 36.43
N ILE A 65 -3.98 9.33 35.82
CA ILE A 65 -3.81 9.27 34.36
C ILE A 65 -4.56 8.07 33.77
N THR A 66 -4.86 7.04 34.57
CA THR A 66 -5.52 5.81 34.09
C THR A 66 -6.87 6.02 33.39
N PRO A 67 -7.72 7.02 33.75
CA PRO A 67 -8.94 7.32 33.00
C PRO A 67 -8.66 7.75 31.56
N LEU A 68 -7.49 8.34 31.25
CA LEU A 68 -7.12 8.75 29.89
C LEU A 68 -7.03 7.55 28.94
N PHE A 69 -6.50 6.42 29.42
CA PHE A 69 -6.43 5.17 28.64
C PHE A 69 -7.83 4.61 28.37
N LEU A 70 -8.74 4.71 29.35
CA LEU A 70 -10.14 4.35 29.17
C LEU A 70 -10.82 5.27 28.16
N MET A 71 -10.64 6.59 28.28
CA MET A 71 -11.17 7.54 27.32
C MET A 71 -10.64 7.29 25.92
N ALA A 72 -9.33 7.10 25.75
CA ALA A 72 -8.73 6.76 24.47
C ALA A 72 -9.33 5.46 23.89
N SER A 73 -9.47 4.42 24.71
CA SER A 73 -10.08 3.15 24.30
C SER A 73 -11.57 3.27 23.94
N ILE A 74 -12.34 4.12 24.64
CA ILE A 74 -13.77 4.37 24.36
C ILE A 74 -13.95 5.25 23.11
N ILE A 75 -13.16 6.32 22.98
CA ILE A 75 -13.20 7.29 21.89
C ILE A 75 -12.72 6.66 20.57
N LEU A 76 -11.78 5.71 20.63
CA LEU A 76 -11.46 4.88 19.47
C LEU A 76 -12.72 4.12 19.00
N ASN A 77 -13.41 4.71 18.03
CA ASN A 77 -14.65 4.18 17.47
C ASN A 77 -14.34 2.86 16.73
N ASP A 78 -15.03 1.78 17.11
CA ASP A 78 -14.97 0.47 16.45
C ASP A 78 -15.29 0.60 14.96
N GLU A 79 -16.24 1.46 14.60
CA GLU A 79 -16.58 1.73 13.20
C GLU A 79 -15.49 2.49 12.45
N LYS A 80 -14.77 3.43 13.09
CA LYS A 80 -13.59 4.08 12.48
C LYS A 80 -12.44 3.09 12.34
N LEU A 81 -12.19 2.24 13.33
CA LEU A 81 -11.19 1.17 13.26
C LEU A 81 -11.52 0.15 12.18
N ARG A 82 -12.79 -0.23 12.01
CA ARG A 82 -13.26 -1.11 10.94
C ARG A 82 -13.20 -0.45 9.56
N LYS A 83 -13.49 0.85 9.46
CA LYS A 83 -13.31 1.67 8.24
C LYS A 83 -11.83 1.84 7.89
N ILE A 84 -10.94 2.01 8.88
CA ILE A 84 -9.48 2.03 8.70
C ILE A 84 -8.95 0.63 8.36
N ALA A 85 -9.53 -0.43 8.91
CA ALA A 85 -9.14 -1.81 8.62
C ALA A 85 -9.51 -2.23 7.20
N LYS A 86 -10.57 -1.64 6.64
CA LYS A 86 -10.96 -1.79 5.25
C LYS A 86 -10.41 -0.61 4.42
N TRP A 87 -9.21 -0.79 3.89
CA TRP A 87 -8.55 0.04 2.87
C TRP A 87 -9.42 0.38 1.64
N LYS A 88 -10.32 1.37 1.68
CA LYS A 88 -11.14 1.86 0.54
C LYS A 88 -10.28 2.29 -0.67
N LEU A 89 -9.74 1.31 -1.37
CA LEU A 89 -8.60 1.44 -2.26
C LEU A 89 -8.81 0.50 -3.44
N ILE A 90 -8.92 1.10 -4.62
CA ILE A 90 -8.96 0.42 -5.91
C ILE A 90 -7.65 0.73 -6.62
N VAL A 91 -6.95 -0.31 -7.08
CA VAL A 91 -5.66 -0.17 -7.75
C VAL A 91 -5.77 -0.64 -9.18
N PHE A 92 -5.39 0.23 -10.11
CA PHE A 92 -5.17 -0.10 -11.52
C PHE A 92 -3.68 -0.26 -11.78
N THR A 93 -3.32 -1.42 -12.33
CA THR A 93 -1.94 -1.84 -12.59
C THR A 93 -1.87 -2.63 -13.91
N GLY A 94 -0.68 -2.87 -14.44
CA GLY A 94 -0.47 -3.51 -15.75
C GLY A 94 0.63 -2.83 -16.57
N ILE A 95 0.93 -3.37 -17.76
CA ILE A 95 2.03 -2.88 -18.60
C ILE A 95 1.79 -1.47 -19.15
N ASP A 96 2.86 -0.76 -19.53
CA ASP A 96 2.74 0.59 -20.08
C ASP A 96 1.93 0.59 -21.39
N GLY A 97 1.00 1.53 -21.57
CA GLY A 97 0.09 1.50 -22.73
C GLY A 97 -1.14 0.58 -22.59
N SER A 98 -1.39 -0.01 -21.42
CA SER A 98 -2.61 -0.81 -21.17
C SER A 98 -3.88 0.01 -20.87
N GLY A 99 -3.78 1.34 -20.77
CA GLY A 99 -4.94 2.22 -20.53
C GLY A 99 -5.23 2.56 -19.06
N LYS A 100 -4.31 2.24 -18.12
CA LYS A 100 -4.50 2.46 -16.66
C LYS A 100 -4.98 3.85 -16.31
N THR A 101 -4.32 4.88 -16.83
CA THR A 101 -4.63 6.29 -16.53
C THR A 101 -5.98 6.71 -17.05
N SER A 102 -6.39 6.19 -18.21
CA SER A 102 -7.69 6.49 -18.79
C SER A 102 -8.80 5.84 -17.95
N HIS A 103 -8.67 4.55 -17.67
CA HIS A 103 -9.67 3.80 -16.89
C HIS A 103 -9.75 4.26 -15.44
N SER A 104 -8.64 4.61 -14.79
CA SER A 104 -8.66 5.10 -13.40
C SER A 104 -9.39 6.43 -13.27
N ARG A 105 -9.17 7.36 -14.21
CA ARG A 105 -9.86 8.65 -14.26
C ARG A 105 -11.35 8.49 -14.53
N GLU A 106 -11.71 7.65 -15.50
CA GLU A 106 -13.10 7.45 -15.87
C GLU A 106 -13.88 6.72 -14.78
N THR A 107 -13.25 5.73 -14.12
CA THR A 107 -13.82 5.07 -12.93
C THR A 107 -14.07 6.07 -11.81
N ALA A 108 -13.16 7.02 -11.59
CA ALA A 108 -13.35 8.05 -10.56
C ALA A 108 -14.50 9.00 -10.88
N LYS A 109 -14.69 9.36 -12.16
CA LYS A 109 -15.87 10.14 -12.58
C LYS A 109 -17.15 9.35 -12.35
N PHE A 110 -17.18 8.09 -12.78
CA PHE A 110 -18.34 7.20 -12.59
C PHE A 110 -18.73 7.12 -11.12
N LEU A 111 -17.77 6.88 -10.21
CA LEU A 111 -18.02 6.80 -8.78
C LEU A 111 -18.55 8.11 -8.19
N ARG A 112 -17.99 9.26 -8.58
CA ARG A 112 -18.52 10.55 -8.13
C ARG A 112 -19.94 10.81 -8.63
N ASN A 113 -20.25 10.40 -9.85
CA ASN A 113 -21.59 10.57 -10.43
C ASN A 113 -22.66 9.74 -9.70
N ILE A 114 -22.29 8.61 -9.11
CA ILE A 114 -23.20 7.79 -8.27
C ILE A 114 -23.15 8.17 -6.78
N GLY A 115 -22.56 9.32 -6.42
CA GLY A 115 -22.53 9.84 -5.06
C GLY A 115 -21.42 9.27 -4.15
N VAL A 116 -20.46 8.51 -4.69
CA VAL A 116 -19.34 7.96 -3.92
C VAL A 116 -18.18 8.97 -3.90
N ASP A 117 -17.83 9.47 -2.72
CA ASP A 117 -16.65 10.34 -2.52
C ASP A 117 -15.37 9.57 -2.87
N CYS A 118 -14.75 9.93 -4.00
CA CYS A 118 -13.54 9.28 -4.48
C CYS A 118 -12.55 10.23 -5.17
N GLU A 119 -11.27 9.91 -5.02
CA GLU A 119 -10.16 10.67 -5.59
C GLU A 119 -9.19 9.74 -6.34
N ALA A 120 -8.82 10.12 -7.56
CA ALA A 120 -7.89 9.37 -8.38
C ALA A 120 -6.50 9.98 -8.30
N TYR A 121 -5.53 9.18 -7.88
CA TYR A 121 -4.13 9.59 -7.81
C TYR A 121 -3.30 8.85 -8.86
N HIS A 122 -2.50 9.63 -9.58
CA HIS A 122 -1.50 9.11 -10.51
C HIS A 122 -0.12 9.21 -9.86
N TRP A 123 0.38 8.07 -9.37
CA TRP A 123 1.66 8.02 -8.68
C TRP A 123 2.79 7.84 -9.69
N PHE A 124 3.37 8.95 -10.14
CA PHE A 124 4.60 8.97 -10.91
C PHE A 124 5.45 10.19 -10.55
N ARG A 125 5.65 10.42 -9.25
CA ARG A 125 6.64 11.38 -8.77
C ARG A 125 7.53 10.71 -7.75
N HIS A 126 8.83 10.74 -8.04
CA HIS A 126 9.90 10.23 -7.20
C HIS A 126 10.54 11.42 -6.49
N LEU A 127 9.85 12.05 -5.52
CA LEU A 127 10.34 13.30 -4.95
C LEU A 127 11.69 13.08 -4.27
N LEU A 128 11.82 12.13 -3.35
CA LEU A 128 13.07 11.94 -2.63
C LEU A 128 14.16 11.31 -3.50
N VAL A 129 13.81 10.35 -4.36
CA VAL A 129 14.81 9.74 -5.26
C VAL A 129 15.31 10.76 -6.29
N SER A 130 14.47 11.68 -6.76
CA SER A 130 14.94 12.76 -7.65
C SER A 130 15.89 13.71 -6.92
N ILE A 131 15.54 14.17 -5.71
CA ILE A 131 16.40 15.05 -4.90
C ILE A 131 17.73 14.37 -4.58
N ILE A 132 17.72 13.13 -4.07
CA ILE A 132 18.93 12.37 -3.74
C ILE A 132 19.76 12.08 -4.99
N SER A 133 19.13 11.74 -6.12
CA SER A 133 19.87 11.52 -7.39
C SER A 133 20.51 12.79 -7.92
N ILE A 134 19.88 13.96 -7.72
CA ILE A 134 20.43 15.27 -8.07
C ILE A 134 21.59 15.61 -7.15
N VAL A 135 21.44 15.39 -5.83
CA VAL A 135 22.50 15.63 -4.84
C VAL A 135 23.69 14.69 -5.09
N TYR A 136 23.46 13.40 -5.32
CA TYR A 136 24.50 12.43 -5.63
C TYR A 136 25.21 12.75 -6.96
N ALA A 137 24.45 13.13 -8.00
CA ALA A 137 25.02 13.55 -9.28
C ALA A 137 25.90 14.81 -9.13
N LYS A 138 25.46 15.79 -8.32
CA LYS A 138 26.25 16.98 -7.98
C LYS A 138 27.51 16.63 -7.19
N LEU A 139 27.39 15.79 -6.15
CA LEU A 139 28.50 15.41 -5.26
C LEU A 139 29.59 14.64 -6.02
N PHE A 140 29.20 13.75 -6.94
CA PHE A 140 30.13 12.89 -7.69
C PHE A 140 30.42 13.40 -9.13
N LYS A 141 30.05 14.64 -9.47
CA LYS A 141 30.19 15.24 -10.81
C LYS A 141 29.70 14.32 -11.96
N LYS A 142 28.65 13.54 -11.71
CA LYS A 142 28.04 12.65 -12.72
C LYS A 142 26.90 13.36 -13.43
N PRO A 143 26.68 13.12 -14.74
CA PRO A 143 25.54 13.71 -15.43
C PRO A 143 24.23 13.26 -14.79
N ILE A 144 23.33 14.21 -14.53
CA ILE A 144 22.00 13.92 -13.99
C ILE A 144 21.22 13.15 -15.06
N ILE A 145 21.04 11.84 -14.85
CA ILE A 145 20.31 10.98 -15.79
C ILE A 145 18.81 11.20 -15.58
N ILE A 146 18.27 12.23 -16.21
CA ILE A 146 16.83 12.38 -16.39
C ILE A 146 16.45 11.55 -17.61
N HIS A 147 15.78 10.43 -17.40
CA HIS A 147 15.21 9.62 -18.48
C HIS A 147 14.04 10.40 -19.12
N ARG A 148 14.34 11.39 -19.96
CA ARG A 148 13.37 12.00 -20.86
C ARG A 148 13.26 11.10 -22.09
N TYR A 149 12.03 10.83 -22.50
CA TYR A 149 11.77 10.26 -23.81
C TYR A 149 12.32 11.23 -24.87
N VAL A 150 13.28 10.76 -25.64
CA VAL A 150 13.77 11.45 -26.84
C VAL A 150 13.33 10.61 -28.01
N LYS A 151 12.57 11.20 -28.94
CA LYS A 151 12.03 10.53 -30.12
C LYS A 151 13.17 9.78 -30.84
N GLY A 152 13.02 8.47 -31.05
CA GLY A 152 14.02 7.62 -31.71
C GLY A 152 15.08 6.99 -30.79
N LYS A 153 15.10 7.30 -29.47
CA LYS A 153 15.96 6.62 -28.50
C LYS A 153 15.14 5.86 -27.47
N GLN A 154 15.41 4.55 -27.36
CA GLN A 154 14.81 3.73 -26.32
C GLN A 154 15.27 4.20 -24.94
N VAL A 155 14.31 4.41 -24.03
CA VAL A 155 14.60 4.84 -22.66
C VAL A 155 15.34 3.75 -21.87
N TYR A 156 15.07 2.48 -22.21
CA TYR A 156 15.73 1.32 -21.64
C TYR A 156 16.46 0.54 -22.72
N THR A 157 17.73 0.23 -22.47
CA THR A 157 18.56 -0.54 -23.39
C THR A 157 19.04 -1.84 -22.76
N ASN A 158 19.39 -2.82 -23.60
CA ASN A 158 20.01 -4.08 -23.13
C ASN A 158 21.31 -3.82 -22.35
N ASN A 159 22.09 -2.83 -22.79
CA ASN A 159 23.33 -2.43 -22.12
C ASN A 159 23.06 -1.85 -20.73
N PHE A 160 22.00 -1.05 -20.57
CA PHE A 160 21.57 -0.57 -19.27
C PHE A 160 21.22 -1.73 -18.33
N ARG A 161 20.41 -2.69 -18.79
CA ARG A 161 20.01 -3.87 -18.00
C ARG A 161 21.21 -4.71 -17.54
N ARG A 162 22.22 -4.90 -18.40
CA ARG A 162 23.45 -5.61 -18.03
C ARG A 162 24.28 -4.84 -16.99
N LYS A 163 24.45 -3.53 -17.17
CA LYS A 163 25.25 -2.66 -16.28
C LYS A 163 24.62 -2.49 -14.90
N VAL A 164 23.29 -2.43 -14.82
CA VAL A 164 22.57 -2.31 -13.53
C VAL A 164 22.75 -3.57 -12.67
N ARG A 165 22.96 -4.73 -13.28
CA ARG A 165 23.13 -6.00 -12.57
C ARG A 165 24.46 -6.11 -11.80
N THR A 166 25.48 -5.34 -12.17
CA THR A 166 26.86 -5.46 -11.66
C THR A 166 27.31 -4.33 -10.73
N SER A 167 26.51 -3.28 -10.53
CA SER A 167 26.88 -2.11 -9.71
C SER A 167 26.23 -2.12 -8.32
N ALA A 168 26.59 -1.17 -7.44
CA ALA A 168 25.97 -0.90 -6.13
C ALA A 168 24.47 -0.49 -6.19
N ALA A 169 23.77 -0.89 -7.25
CA ALA A 169 22.38 -0.61 -7.56
C ALA A 169 21.38 -1.28 -6.61
N ILE A 170 21.83 -2.06 -5.62
CA ILE A 170 20.98 -2.66 -4.56
C ILE A 170 20.30 -1.58 -3.71
N PHE A 171 20.97 -0.44 -3.48
CA PHE A 171 20.41 0.65 -2.70
C PHE A 171 19.23 1.35 -3.40
N ARG A 172 19.18 1.32 -4.73
CA ARG A 172 18.15 2.05 -5.49
C ARG A 172 16.74 1.48 -5.27
N PRO A 173 16.51 0.14 -5.32
CA PRO A 173 15.25 -0.45 -4.89
C PRO A 173 14.84 -0.10 -3.46
N LEU A 174 15.79 -0.10 -2.52
CA LEU A 174 15.51 0.22 -1.12
C LEU A 174 15.06 1.68 -0.95
N LEU A 175 15.81 2.62 -1.52
CA LEU A 175 15.47 4.04 -1.49
C LEU A 175 14.13 4.31 -2.17
N GLN A 176 13.86 3.66 -3.30
CA GLN A 176 12.59 3.79 -3.99
C GLN A 176 11.42 3.26 -3.16
N LEU A 177 11.63 2.15 -2.46
CA LEU A 177 10.63 1.59 -1.58
C LEU A 177 10.31 2.58 -0.45
N LEU A 178 11.32 3.14 0.21
CA LEU A 178 11.14 4.13 1.28
C LEU A 178 10.40 5.39 0.79
N ASP A 179 10.79 5.94 -0.36
CA ASP A 179 10.14 7.10 -0.98
C ASP A 179 8.65 6.82 -1.28
N ASN A 180 8.36 5.64 -1.84
CA ASN A 180 6.98 5.22 -2.10
C ASN A 180 6.19 5.04 -0.81
N TRP A 181 6.80 4.51 0.25
CA TRP A 181 6.16 4.32 1.55
C TRP A 181 5.78 5.64 2.20
N ILE A 182 6.69 6.60 2.17
CA ILE A 182 6.42 7.94 2.69
C ILE A 182 5.33 8.59 1.85
N PHE A 183 5.47 8.64 0.52
CA PHE A 183 4.56 9.40 -0.33
C PHE A 183 3.17 8.76 -0.50
N ILE A 184 3.12 7.49 -0.93
CA ILE A 184 1.87 6.76 -1.13
C ILE A 184 1.24 6.46 0.23
N GLY A 185 2.04 6.03 1.21
CA GLY A 185 1.54 5.66 2.54
C GLY A 185 0.91 6.83 3.28
N THR A 186 1.54 8.01 3.30
CA THR A 186 0.95 9.20 3.94
C THR A 186 -0.33 9.66 3.24
N THR A 187 -0.35 9.68 1.90
CA THR A 187 -1.54 10.11 1.17
C THR A 187 -2.70 9.13 1.33
N LEU A 188 -2.43 7.82 1.33
CA LEU A 188 -3.43 6.82 1.64
C LEU A 188 -3.98 7.02 3.05
N LEU A 189 -3.10 7.20 4.04
CA LEU A 189 -3.49 7.39 5.44
C LEU A 189 -4.40 8.61 5.62
N ILE A 190 -4.03 9.76 5.05
CA ILE A 190 -4.83 10.99 5.15
C ILE A 190 -6.23 10.80 4.54
N ASN A 191 -6.32 10.20 3.37
CA ASN A 191 -7.60 9.99 2.69
C ASN A 191 -8.45 8.89 3.36
N MET A 192 -7.81 7.88 3.96
CA MET A 192 -8.49 6.90 4.80
C MET A 192 -9.11 7.54 6.04
N LEU A 193 -8.40 8.45 6.70
CA LEU A 193 -8.95 9.18 7.86
C LEU A 193 -10.19 10.01 7.48
N LYS A 194 -10.25 10.50 6.24
CA LYS A 194 -11.43 11.17 5.66
C LYS A 194 -12.54 10.21 5.23
N GLY A 195 -12.29 8.90 5.20
CA GLY A 195 -13.27 7.88 4.81
C GLY A 195 -13.56 7.80 3.30
N ARG A 196 -12.71 8.41 2.46
CA ARG A 196 -12.86 8.50 1.00
C ARG A 196 -12.39 7.24 0.28
N TRP A 197 -12.92 6.99 -0.91
CA TRP A 197 -12.37 5.99 -1.82
C TRP A 197 -11.18 6.55 -2.59
N ILE A 198 -10.14 5.73 -2.72
CA ILE A 198 -8.92 6.11 -3.40
C ILE A 198 -8.76 5.18 -4.61
N ILE A 199 -8.62 5.78 -5.79
CA ILE A 199 -8.26 5.06 -7.00
C ILE A 199 -6.79 5.35 -7.30
N CYS A 200 -5.95 4.33 -7.26
CA CYS A 200 -4.53 4.44 -7.57
C CYS A 200 -4.26 3.98 -9.01
N ASP A 201 -3.74 4.88 -9.84
CA ASP A 201 -3.04 4.51 -11.06
C ASP A 201 -1.56 4.29 -10.74
N ARG A 202 -1.17 3.00 -10.75
CA ARG A 202 0.07 2.44 -10.24
C ARG A 202 0.16 2.43 -8.72
N TYR A 203 0.68 1.32 -8.20
CA TYR A 203 0.87 1.08 -6.78
C TYR A 203 2.29 0.59 -6.49
N PHE A 204 2.61 0.25 -5.25
CA PHE A 204 3.93 -0.27 -4.86
C PHE A 204 4.40 -1.43 -5.74
N TYR A 205 3.46 -2.27 -6.21
CA TYR A 205 3.76 -3.39 -7.10
C TYR A 205 4.36 -2.96 -8.43
N ASP A 206 3.88 -1.87 -9.04
CA ASP A 206 4.37 -1.38 -10.33
C ASP A 206 5.83 -0.94 -10.26
N TYR A 207 6.22 -0.28 -9.16
CA TYR A 207 7.61 0.11 -8.95
C TYR A 207 8.54 -1.09 -8.74
N TYR A 208 8.10 -2.07 -7.95
CA TYR A 208 8.84 -3.32 -7.76
C TYR A 208 9.01 -4.08 -9.08
N ILE A 209 7.91 -4.26 -9.83
CA ILE A 209 7.94 -4.97 -11.12
C ILE A 209 8.86 -4.25 -12.11
N ARG A 210 8.79 -2.92 -12.20
CA ARG A 210 9.68 -2.12 -13.07
C ARG A 210 11.15 -2.37 -12.73
N LEU A 211 11.54 -2.27 -11.46
CA LEU A 211 12.91 -2.52 -11.03
C LEU A 211 13.36 -3.96 -11.38
N LYS A 212 12.49 -4.94 -11.17
CA LYS A 212 12.77 -6.34 -11.47
C LYS A 212 12.98 -6.59 -12.97
N VAL A 213 12.11 -6.02 -13.80
CA VAL A 213 12.20 -6.13 -15.27
C VAL A 213 13.49 -5.49 -15.79
N LEU A 214 13.85 -4.33 -15.22
CA LEU A 214 15.09 -3.62 -15.54
C LEU A 214 16.36 -4.33 -15.07
N GLY A 215 16.25 -5.44 -14.34
CA GLY A 215 17.39 -6.27 -13.94
C GLY A 215 18.10 -5.77 -12.68
N TYR A 216 17.45 -4.93 -11.86
CA TYR A 216 18.00 -4.55 -10.56
C TYR A 216 18.15 -5.79 -9.66
N PRO A 217 19.28 -5.93 -8.94
CA PRO A 217 19.42 -6.95 -7.90
C PRO A 217 18.52 -6.60 -6.73
N ILE A 218 17.35 -7.25 -6.64
CA ILE A 218 16.39 -7.05 -5.56
C ILE A 218 16.54 -8.20 -4.56
N PRO A 219 17.03 -7.94 -3.33
CA PRO A 219 17.04 -8.95 -2.27
C PRO A 219 15.65 -9.52 -2.00
N LYS A 220 15.57 -10.81 -1.66
CA LYS A 220 14.29 -11.47 -1.30
C LYS A 220 13.56 -10.75 -0.15
N VAL A 221 14.31 -10.12 0.75
CA VAL A 221 13.76 -9.30 1.84
C VAL A 221 12.96 -8.12 1.29
N ILE A 222 13.46 -7.40 0.27
CA ILE A 222 12.73 -6.27 -0.34
C ILE A 222 11.46 -6.77 -1.03
N GLU A 223 11.53 -7.89 -1.74
CA GLU A 223 10.34 -8.52 -2.31
C GLU A 223 9.31 -8.83 -1.22
N TRP A 224 9.74 -9.48 -0.13
CA TRP A 224 8.88 -9.80 0.99
C TRP A 224 8.24 -8.54 1.59
N LEU A 225 9.02 -7.49 1.83
CA LEU A 225 8.53 -6.19 2.34
C LEU A 225 7.46 -5.61 1.42
N VAL A 226 7.70 -5.55 0.11
CA VAL A 226 6.72 -5.04 -0.86
C VAL A 226 5.44 -5.87 -0.82
N PHE A 227 5.50 -7.20 -0.75
CA PHE A 227 4.28 -8.01 -0.81
C PHE A 227 3.53 -8.14 0.52
N LYS A 228 4.23 -8.07 1.66
CA LYS A 228 3.63 -8.28 2.98
C LYS A 228 3.30 -7.00 3.71
N LEU A 229 4.15 -5.98 3.64
CA LEU A 229 3.89 -4.73 4.34
C LEU A 229 2.89 -3.86 3.57
N THR A 230 2.91 -3.87 2.23
CA THR A 230 2.05 -2.96 1.49
C THR A 230 0.57 -3.22 1.75
N PRO A 231 -0.21 -2.16 1.97
CA PRO A 231 -1.65 -2.27 2.15
C PRO A 231 -2.31 -3.07 1.04
N SER A 232 -3.14 -4.05 1.43
CA SER A 232 -3.88 -4.82 0.45
C SER A 232 -5.08 -4.01 -0.03
N PRO A 233 -5.19 -3.72 -1.34
CA PRO A 233 -6.33 -2.97 -1.87
C PRO A 233 -7.62 -3.79 -1.76
N HIS A 234 -8.77 -3.13 -1.71
CA HIS A 234 -10.07 -3.81 -1.83
C HIS A 234 -10.20 -4.48 -3.18
N LEU A 235 -9.69 -3.82 -4.20
CA LEU A 235 -9.80 -4.25 -5.57
C LEU A 235 -8.49 -3.99 -6.30
N LEU A 236 -7.86 -5.06 -6.77
CA LEU A 236 -6.66 -4.99 -7.59
C LEU A 236 -7.03 -5.41 -9.01
N ILE A 237 -6.99 -4.44 -9.93
CA ILE A 237 -7.32 -4.63 -11.35
C ILE A 237 -6.02 -4.57 -12.15
N ILE A 238 -5.70 -5.66 -12.83
CA ILE A 238 -4.59 -5.75 -13.78
C ILE A 238 -5.15 -5.63 -15.19
N LEU A 239 -4.81 -4.54 -15.87
CA LEU A 239 -5.11 -4.33 -17.27
C LEU A 239 -4.08 -5.07 -18.12
N ASP A 240 -4.49 -6.17 -18.72
CA ASP A 240 -3.69 -7.01 -19.60
C ASP A 240 -3.91 -6.65 -21.07
N VAL A 241 -2.81 -6.58 -21.81
CA VAL A 241 -2.79 -6.31 -23.24
C VAL A 241 -1.56 -7.01 -23.82
N SER A 242 -1.64 -7.44 -25.08
CA SER A 242 -0.50 -7.99 -25.80
C SER A 242 0.70 -7.03 -25.76
N PRO A 243 1.93 -7.53 -25.47
CA PRO A 243 3.14 -6.72 -25.47
C PRO A 243 3.38 -5.96 -26.77
N LEU A 244 2.99 -6.56 -27.90
CA LEU A 244 3.13 -5.93 -29.23
C LEU A 244 2.22 -4.70 -29.36
N ILE A 245 0.96 -4.82 -28.94
CA ILE A 245 -0.02 -3.73 -28.97
C ILE A 245 0.41 -2.61 -28.02
N SER A 246 0.84 -2.96 -26.81
CA SER A 246 1.35 -2.01 -25.81
C SER A 246 2.58 -1.25 -26.31
N CYS A 247 3.53 -1.94 -26.95
CA CYS A 247 4.72 -1.34 -27.55
C CYS A 247 4.35 -0.32 -28.64
N ARG A 248 3.39 -0.68 -29.53
CA ARG A 248 2.88 0.22 -30.57
C ARG A 248 2.17 1.45 -29.98
N ARG A 249 1.30 1.26 -28.98
CA ARG A 249 0.60 2.36 -28.27
C ARG A 249 1.57 3.35 -27.61
N ARG A 250 2.77 2.89 -27.22
CA ARG A 250 3.84 3.72 -26.64
C ARG A 250 4.90 4.17 -27.65
N LYS A 251 4.66 3.98 -28.95
CA LYS A 251 5.59 4.39 -30.03
C LYS A 251 7.00 3.82 -29.83
N GLU A 252 7.09 2.57 -29.38
CA GLU A 252 8.37 1.84 -29.19
C GLU A 252 9.35 2.53 -28.22
N GLU A 253 8.81 3.24 -27.21
CA GLU A 253 9.57 3.87 -26.13
C GLU A 253 10.54 2.92 -25.42
N HIS A 254 10.17 1.64 -25.34
CA HIS A 254 10.97 0.57 -24.76
C HIS A 254 11.08 -0.60 -25.75
N PRO A 255 12.14 -1.42 -25.65
CA PRO A 255 12.27 -2.62 -26.47
C PRO A 255 11.18 -3.65 -26.11
N LEU A 256 10.76 -4.47 -27.09
CA LEU A 256 9.68 -5.45 -26.93
C LEU A 256 9.88 -6.39 -25.72
N TRP A 257 11.12 -6.80 -25.45
CA TRP A 257 11.42 -7.66 -24.30
C TRP A 257 10.92 -7.05 -22.99
N TYR A 258 10.99 -5.73 -22.81
CA TYR A 258 10.55 -5.06 -21.58
C TYR A 258 9.07 -5.32 -21.33
N TYR A 259 8.24 -5.15 -22.37
CA TYR A 259 6.81 -5.40 -22.29
C TYR A 259 6.48 -6.88 -22.05
N VAL A 260 7.21 -7.80 -22.69
CA VAL A 260 7.05 -9.25 -22.49
C VAL A 260 7.35 -9.64 -21.04
N TYR A 261 8.50 -9.19 -20.49
CA TYR A 261 8.86 -9.48 -19.10
C TYR A 261 7.93 -8.79 -18.11
N ALA A 262 7.54 -7.53 -18.37
CA ALA A 262 6.60 -6.81 -17.51
C ALA A 262 5.24 -7.52 -17.45
N ARG A 263 4.68 -7.93 -18.59
CA ARG A 263 3.42 -8.70 -18.64
C ARG A 263 3.52 -9.98 -17.81
N LYS A 264 4.61 -10.74 -17.96
CA LYS A 264 4.86 -11.96 -17.18
C LYS A 264 4.84 -11.69 -15.67
N GLU A 265 5.48 -10.62 -15.21
CA GLU A 265 5.49 -10.27 -13.78
C GLU A 265 4.14 -9.77 -13.27
N TYR A 266 3.37 -9.02 -14.08
CA TYR A 266 1.99 -8.66 -13.71
C TYR A 266 1.07 -9.88 -13.62
N LEU A 267 1.18 -10.84 -14.52
CA LEU A 267 0.41 -12.09 -14.43
C LEU A 267 0.80 -12.92 -13.17
N LYS A 268 2.07 -12.89 -12.76
CA LYS A 268 2.48 -13.48 -11.47
C LYS A 268 1.90 -12.75 -10.28
N LEU A 269 1.88 -11.40 -10.32
CA LEU A 269 1.20 -10.58 -9.31
C LEU A 269 -0.27 -10.96 -9.20
N ALA A 270 -0.95 -11.16 -10.34
CA ALA A 270 -2.36 -11.55 -10.37
C ALA A 270 -2.61 -12.83 -9.58
N LYS A 271 -1.80 -13.87 -9.83
CA LYS A 271 -1.87 -15.14 -9.10
C LYS A 271 -1.58 -14.96 -7.61
N LYS A 272 -0.55 -14.19 -7.25
CA LYS A 272 -0.10 -13.99 -5.86
C LYS A 272 -1.09 -13.20 -5.01
N LYS A 273 -1.81 -12.24 -5.61
CA LYS A 273 -2.73 -11.33 -4.91
C LYS A 273 -4.20 -11.58 -5.25
N LYS A 274 -4.51 -12.64 -6.00
CA LYS A 274 -5.87 -12.95 -6.52
C LYS A 274 -6.50 -11.73 -7.20
N ALA A 275 -5.70 -11.02 -7.99
CA ALA A 275 -6.14 -9.82 -8.70
C ALA A 275 -7.06 -10.18 -9.86
N ILE A 276 -7.95 -9.26 -10.23
CA ILE A 276 -8.80 -9.41 -11.39
C ILE A 276 -8.03 -8.94 -12.63
N ILE A 277 -7.97 -9.79 -13.65
CA ILE A 277 -7.34 -9.47 -14.92
C ILE A 277 -8.43 -9.04 -15.90
N ILE A 278 -8.23 -7.90 -16.55
CA ILE A 278 -9.14 -7.38 -17.58
C ILE A 278 -8.34 -7.20 -18.86
N ASN A 279 -8.83 -7.79 -19.96
CA ASN A 279 -8.25 -7.61 -21.29
C ASN A 279 -8.62 -6.23 -21.84
N THR A 280 -7.62 -5.43 -22.24
CA THR A 280 -7.80 -4.07 -22.79
C THR A 280 -7.45 -3.93 -24.28
N GLU A 281 -7.56 -5.03 -25.02
CA GLU A 281 -7.51 -5.07 -26.49
C GLU A 281 -8.86 -4.70 -27.13
N ARG A 282 -9.94 -4.76 -26.34
CA ARG A 282 -11.31 -4.37 -26.73
C ARG A 282 -11.48 -2.84 -26.76
N PRO A 283 -12.57 -2.34 -27.36
CA PRO A 283 -12.93 -0.92 -27.32
C PRO A 283 -12.98 -0.38 -25.88
N PHE A 284 -12.62 0.90 -25.73
CA PHE A 284 -12.45 1.52 -24.41
C PHE A 284 -13.75 1.49 -23.60
N GLU A 285 -14.86 1.78 -24.27
CA GLU A 285 -16.20 1.87 -23.68
C GLU A 285 -16.65 0.53 -23.11
N GLU A 286 -16.44 -0.58 -23.84
CA GLU A 286 -16.76 -1.93 -23.37
C GLU A 286 -15.95 -2.30 -22.13
N VAL A 287 -14.65 -2.05 -22.16
CA VAL A 287 -13.75 -2.32 -21.02
C VAL A 287 -14.17 -1.46 -19.82
N GLN A 288 -14.52 -0.20 -20.04
CA GLN A 288 -14.96 0.69 -18.98
C GLN A 288 -16.29 0.24 -18.37
N GLN A 289 -17.24 -0.24 -19.17
CA GLN A 289 -18.51 -0.79 -18.66
C GLN A 289 -18.26 -2.03 -17.77
N ILE A 290 -17.35 -2.92 -18.17
CA ILE A 290 -16.96 -4.08 -17.36
C ILE A 290 -16.37 -3.62 -16.02
N ILE A 291 -15.45 -2.65 -16.05
CA ILE A 291 -14.83 -2.07 -14.85
C ILE A 291 -15.89 -1.44 -13.95
N ASN A 292 -16.81 -0.64 -14.50
CA ASN A 292 -17.86 0.02 -13.73
C ASN A 292 -18.77 -0.99 -13.02
N ARG A 293 -19.21 -2.06 -13.71
CA ARG A 293 -20.03 -3.13 -13.12
C ARG A 293 -19.30 -3.84 -11.97
N LEU A 294 -18.02 -4.15 -12.19
CA LEU A 294 -17.18 -4.84 -11.21
C LEU A 294 -16.91 -3.97 -9.98
N VAL A 295 -16.63 -2.68 -10.20
CA VAL A 295 -16.42 -1.70 -9.14
C VAL A 295 -17.72 -1.50 -8.35
N ALA A 296 -18.86 -1.30 -9.02
CA ALA A 296 -20.17 -1.16 -8.37
C ALA A 296 -20.51 -2.36 -7.48
N ARG A 297 -20.33 -3.60 -7.96
CA ARG A 297 -20.54 -4.84 -7.19
C ARG A 297 -19.62 -4.97 -5.96
N THR A 298 -18.46 -4.31 -5.99
CA THR A 298 -17.50 -4.34 -4.87
C THR A 298 -17.86 -3.30 -3.80
N LEU A 299 -18.57 -2.25 -4.19
CA LEU A 299 -18.89 -1.08 -3.37
C LEU A 299 -20.28 -1.14 -2.73
N LEU A 300 -21.25 -1.71 -3.46
CA LEU A 300 -22.65 -1.89 -3.09
C LEU A 300 -22.90 -3.36 -2.73
#